data_AF-A0A821T2G6-F1
#
_entry.id   AF-A0A821T2G6-F1
#
_cell.length_a   1.000
_cell.length_b   1.000
_cell.length_c   1.000
_cell.angle_alpha   90.00
_cell.angle_beta   90.00
_cell.angle_gamma   90.00
#
_symmetry.space_group_name_H-M   'P 1'
#
loop_
_entity.id
_entity.type
_entity.pdbx_description
1 polymer ?
#
loop_
_entity_poly.entity_id
_entity_poly.type
_entity_poly.pdbx_seq_one_letter_code
_entity_poly.pdbx_strand_id
1 'polypeptide(L)'
;MEALLKRSYTKTYDWSWRDLYHRGVGMEMYLEEISPSFYGKTYTESALICFKLRVMLLAVEIRRTDEHGHMRLIVDVVPCDNCVIVRGCRAFVVGICREDTSRVKYYCSTCYPVLDKLTESQLKHMRRCAHRKSTSVTLLIHASHDVPSSGNSWYT
;
A
#
# COMPACT_ATOMS: atom_id res chain seq x y z
N MET A 1 -52.87 6.32 -6.79
CA MET A 1 -51.45 6.72 -6.86
C MET A 1 -50.73 5.99 -5.76
N GLU A 2 -49.71 5.27 -6.16
CA GLU A 2 -49.12 4.12 -5.48
C GLU A 2 -48.72 4.37 -4.04
N ALA A 3 -48.99 3.34 -3.23
CA ALA A 3 -48.39 3.16 -1.93
C ALA A 3 -46.88 3.34 -2.05
N LEU A 4 -46.35 4.40 -1.41
CA LEU A 4 -44.94 4.59 -1.10
C LEU A 4 -44.51 3.50 -0.10
N LEU A 5 -44.42 2.29 -0.63
CA LEU A 5 -43.86 1.10 -0.05
C LEU A 5 -42.44 1.41 0.43
N LYS A 6 -42.27 1.28 1.75
CA LYS A 6 -41.04 0.83 2.42
C LYS A 6 -39.80 1.71 2.19
N ARG A 7 -39.67 2.73 3.03
CA ARG A 7 -38.35 3.21 3.50
C ARG A 7 -38.37 3.07 5.02
N SER A 8 -37.55 2.29 5.70
CA SER A 8 -36.38 1.51 5.35
C SER A 8 -36.27 0.43 6.43
N TYR A 9 -36.19 -0.83 6.02
CA TYR A 9 -35.81 -1.94 6.88
C TYR A 9 -34.28 -2.01 6.88
N THR A 10 -33.69 -2.19 8.07
CA THR A 10 -32.26 -2.35 8.41
C THR A 10 -31.43 -1.08 8.59
N LYS A 11 -30.70 -1.03 9.72
CA LYS A 11 -29.70 -0.02 10.06
C LYS A 11 -28.58 -0.02 8.99
N THR A 12 -28.78 0.73 7.93
CA THR A 12 -27.68 1.24 7.11
C THR A 12 -27.12 2.45 7.83
N TYR A 13 -25.80 2.56 7.93
CA TYR A 13 -25.16 3.79 8.38
C TYR A 13 -25.48 4.83 7.31
N ASP A 14 -26.51 5.65 7.52
CA ASP A 14 -27.12 6.51 6.49
C ASP A 14 -26.27 7.78 6.30
N TRP A 15 -25.04 7.61 5.81
CA TRP A 15 -24.18 8.72 5.42
C TRP A 15 -24.77 9.37 4.18
N SER A 16 -24.96 10.69 4.21
CA SER A 16 -25.41 11.40 3.01
C SER A 16 -24.31 11.43 1.95
N TRP A 17 -24.68 11.66 0.69
CA TRP A 17 -23.72 11.88 -0.40
C TRP A 17 -22.72 12.99 -0.07
N ARG A 18 -23.18 14.01 0.67
CA ARG A 18 -22.37 15.14 1.13
C ARG A 18 -21.32 14.69 2.15
N ASP A 19 -21.67 13.80 3.08
CA ASP A 19 -20.73 13.33 4.09
C ASP A 19 -19.64 12.44 3.48
N LEU A 20 -20.01 11.60 2.50
CA LEU A 20 -19.06 10.81 1.72
C LEU A 20 -18.13 11.71 0.90
N TYR A 21 -18.68 12.75 0.27
CA TYR A 21 -17.90 13.75 -0.45
C TYR A 21 -16.91 14.47 0.47
N HIS A 22 -17.34 14.97 1.63
CA HIS A 22 -16.45 15.66 2.58
C HIS A 22 -15.33 14.76 3.10
N ARG A 23 -15.61 13.47 3.32
CA ARG A 23 -14.56 12.50 3.68
C ARG A 23 -13.53 12.33 2.58
N GLY A 24 -13.97 12.24 1.32
CA GLY A 24 -13.07 12.13 0.18
C GLY A 24 -12.20 13.38 0.00
N VAL A 25 -12.77 14.58 0.17
CA VAL A 25 -12.03 15.85 0.06
C VAL A 25 -10.93 15.98 1.11
N GLY A 26 -11.09 15.37 2.29
CA GLY A 26 -10.08 15.36 3.35
C GLY A 26 -8.95 14.35 3.15
N MET A 27 -8.92 13.59 2.05
CA MET A 27 -7.85 12.64 1.77
C MET A 27 -6.74 13.31 0.96
N GLU A 28 -5.50 13.06 1.36
CA GLU A 28 -4.30 13.62 0.74
C GLU A 28 -3.33 12.51 0.35
N MET A 29 -2.51 12.80 -0.67
CA MET A 29 -1.47 11.91 -1.14
C MET A 29 -0.14 12.21 -0.44
N TYR A 30 0.49 11.16 0.06
CA TYR A 30 1.79 11.20 0.73
C TYR A 30 2.75 10.22 0.09
N LEU A 31 4.04 10.55 0.15
CA LEU A 31 5.11 9.67 -0.34
C LEU A 31 5.88 9.10 0.84
N GLU A 32 5.75 7.80 1.07
CA GLU A 32 6.28 7.10 2.23
C GLU A 32 7.34 6.06 1.85
N GLU A 33 8.31 5.86 2.73
CA GLU A 33 9.25 4.74 2.63
C GLU A 33 8.54 3.45 3.07
N ILE A 34 8.65 2.38 2.30
CA ILE A 34 7.97 1.12 2.63
C ILE A 34 8.76 0.33 3.67
N SER A 35 8.08 -0.18 4.70
CA SER A 35 8.72 -1.01 5.73
C SER A 35 9.26 -2.34 5.16
N PRO A 36 10.26 -2.95 5.81
CA PRO A 36 10.78 -4.27 5.40
C PRO A 36 9.73 -5.39 5.37
N SER A 37 8.60 -5.21 6.05
CA SER A 37 7.53 -6.21 6.08
C SER A 37 6.79 -6.36 4.75
N PHE A 38 7.03 -5.46 3.79
CA PHE A 38 6.52 -5.55 2.43
C PHE A 38 7.51 -6.18 1.44
N TYR A 39 8.78 -6.37 1.81
CA TYR A 39 9.77 -6.90 0.86
C TYR A 39 9.40 -8.31 0.42
N GLY A 40 9.52 -8.57 -0.88
CA GLY A 40 9.13 -9.85 -1.49
C GLY A 40 7.63 -10.00 -1.73
N LYS A 41 6.80 -9.02 -1.34
CA LYS A 41 5.37 -9.01 -1.66
C LYS A 41 5.12 -8.40 -3.03
N THR A 42 4.13 -8.92 -3.73
CA THR A 42 3.59 -8.28 -4.93
C THR A 42 2.92 -6.96 -4.58
N TYR A 43 2.69 -6.11 -5.59
CA TYR A 43 1.89 -4.90 -5.41
C TYR A 43 0.51 -5.21 -4.85
N THR A 44 -0.19 -6.22 -5.37
CA THR A 44 -1.54 -6.58 -4.95
C THR A 44 -1.59 -7.00 -3.47
N GLU A 45 -0.66 -7.85 -3.03
CA GLU A 45 -0.54 -8.20 -1.61
C GLU A 45 -0.23 -6.97 -0.74
N SER A 46 0.63 -6.07 -1.22
CA SER A 46 0.98 -4.84 -0.52
C SER A 46 -0.19 -3.88 -0.41
N ALA A 47 -1.00 -3.75 -1.47
CA ALA A 47 -2.21 -2.95 -1.49
C ALA A 47 -3.25 -3.49 -0.50
N LEU A 48 -3.41 -4.81 -0.41
CA LEU A 48 -4.27 -5.45 0.59
C LEU A 48 -3.79 -5.16 2.02
N ILE A 49 -2.49 -5.24 2.29
CA ILE A 49 -1.93 -4.87 3.60
C ILE A 49 -2.23 -3.41 3.91
N CYS A 50 -1.97 -2.49 2.98
CA CYS A 50 -2.26 -1.07 3.13
C CYS A 50 -3.74 -0.83 3.44
N PHE A 51 -4.65 -1.53 2.77
CA PHE A 51 -6.08 -1.46 3.06
C PHE A 51 -6.40 -1.88 4.50
N LYS A 52 -5.77 -2.95 5.02
CA LYS A 52 -5.91 -3.34 6.44
C LYS A 52 -5.28 -2.33 7.41
N LEU A 53 -4.25 -1.63 6.99
CA LEU A 53 -3.67 -0.48 7.70
C LEU A 53 -4.51 0.80 7.57
N ARG A 54 -5.64 0.76 6.85
CA ARG A 54 -6.57 1.88 6.62
C ARG A 54 -5.98 3.05 5.84
N VAL A 55 -5.16 2.71 4.85
CA VAL A 55 -4.61 3.63 3.86
C VAL A 55 -4.68 3.00 2.48
N MET A 56 -4.64 3.82 1.43
CA MET A 56 -4.70 3.32 0.06
C MET A 56 -3.33 3.41 -0.58
N LEU A 57 -2.77 2.27 -1.03
CA LEU A 57 -1.59 2.28 -1.89
C LEU A 57 -2.02 2.65 -3.31
N LEU A 58 -1.51 3.75 -3.84
CA LEU A 58 -1.82 4.22 -5.18
C LEU A 58 -0.74 3.76 -6.17
N ALA A 59 0.52 4.03 -5.88
CA ALA A 59 1.62 3.72 -6.78
C ALA A 59 2.90 3.38 -6.00
N VAL A 60 3.86 2.74 -6.66
CA VAL A 60 5.17 2.45 -6.09
C VAL A 60 6.25 3.09 -6.96
N GLU A 61 7.17 3.79 -6.31
CA GLU A 61 8.41 4.30 -6.87
C GLU A 61 9.48 3.21 -6.75
N ILE A 62 9.91 2.68 -7.89
CA ILE A 62 10.93 1.63 -7.98
C ILE A 62 12.17 2.21 -8.66
N ARG A 63 13.32 1.95 -8.03
CA ARG A 63 14.63 2.24 -8.58
C ARG A 63 15.04 1.05 -9.45
N ARG A 64 15.02 1.22 -10.78
CA ARG A 64 15.51 0.21 -11.73
C ARG A 64 16.72 0.74 -12.47
N THR A 65 17.62 -0.15 -12.83
CA THR A 65 18.72 0.19 -13.74
C THR A 65 18.27 -0.19 -15.15
N ASP A 66 18.46 0.71 -16.12
CA ASP A 66 18.23 0.38 -17.52
C ASP A 66 19.37 -0.49 -18.10
N GLU A 67 19.19 -0.91 -19.34
CA GLU A 67 20.14 -1.72 -20.12
C GLU A 67 21.52 -1.04 -20.29
N HIS A 68 21.61 0.27 -20.07
CA HIS A 68 22.85 1.05 -20.16
C HIS A 68 23.48 1.32 -18.79
N GLY A 69 22.92 0.77 -17.71
CA GLY A 69 23.44 0.98 -16.36
C GLY A 69 22.95 2.25 -15.68
N HIS A 70 22.04 3.02 -16.29
CA HIS A 70 21.51 4.25 -15.70
C HIS A 70 20.36 3.95 -14.73
N MET A 71 20.42 4.59 -13.57
CA MET A 71 19.34 4.54 -12.57
C MET A 71 18.11 5.30 -13.10
N ARG A 72 17.01 4.59 -13.29
CA ARG A 72 15.71 5.12 -13.67
C ARG A 72 14.71 4.97 -12.52
N LEU A 73 14.00 6.06 -12.24
CA LEU A 73 12.84 6.04 -11.36
C LEU A 73 11.61 5.69 -12.19
N ILE A 74 10.92 4.64 -11.78
CA ILE A 74 9.66 4.21 -12.41
C ILE A 74 8.58 4.33 -11.35
N VAL A 75 7.56 5.13 -11.65
CA VAL A 75 6.32 5.20 -10.86
C VAL A 75 5.30 4.34 -11.55
N ASP A 76 4.86 3.30 -10.86
CA ASP A 76 3.93 2.33 -11.42
C ASP A 76 2.60 2.41 -10.65
N VAL A 77 1.57 2.92 -11.34
CA VAL A 77 0.25 3.26 -10.77
C VAL A 77 -0.67 2.05 -10.70
N VAL A 78 -0.42 1.04 -11.55
CA VAL A 78 -1.03 -0.28 -11.48
C VAL A 78 0.04 -1.26 -11.91
N PRO A 79 0.95 -1.64 -11.01
CA PRO A 79 2.05 -2.48 -11.39
C PRO A 79 1.57 -3.80 -11.95
N CYS A 80 2.22 -4.24 -13.03
CA CYS A 80 2.00 -5.59 -13.55
C CYS A 80 2.04 -6.59 -12.39
N ASP A 81 1.22 -7.65 -12.44
CA ASP A 81 1.04 -8.60 -11.33
C ASP A 81 2.36 -9.15 -10.73
N ASN A 82 3.44 -9.14 -11.51
CA ASN A 82 4.77 -9.61 -11.13
C ASN A 82 5.67 -8.52 -10.50
N CYS A 83 5.16 -7.33 -10.23
CA CYS A 83 5.93 -6.26 -9.59
C CYS A 83 6.08 -6.53 -8.09
N VAL A 84 7.29 -6.93 -7.71
CA VAL A 84 7.65 -7.23 -6.32
C VAL A 84 8.26 -6.00 -5.65
N ILE A 85 7.82 -5.72 -4.43
CA ILE A 85 8.38 -4.65 -3.61
C ILE A 85 9.77 -5.06 -3.12
N VAL A 86 10.76 -4.21 -3.41
CA VAL A 86 12.15 -4.41 -3.01
C VAL A 86 12.60 -3.32 -2.04
N ARG A 87 13.78 -3.52 -1.45
CA ARG A 87 14.38 -2.54 -0.54
C ARG A 87 14.62 -1.20 -1.25
N GLY A 88 14.29 -0.11 -0.56
CA GLY A 88 14.49 1.25 -1.07
C GLY A 88 13.39 1.77 -1.99
N CYS A 89 12.33 0.98 -2.24
CA CYS A 89 11.10 1.46 -2.85
C CYS A 89 10.38 2.47 -1.95
N ARG A 90 9.68 3.41 -2.57
CA ARG A 90 8.75 4.33 -1.90
C ARG A 90 7.34 4.11 -2.43
N ALA A 91 6.35 4.43 -1.64
CA ALA A 91 4.94 4.27 -1.98
C ALA A 91 4.24 5.63 -2.00
N PHE A 92 3.46 5.86 -3.05
CA PHE A 92 2.43 6.90 -3.06
C PHE A 92 1.21 6.34 -2.34
N VAL A 93 0.91 6.90 -1.18
CA VAL A 93 -0.13 6.43 -0.27
C VAL A 93 -1.13 7.55 -0.04
N VAL A 94 -2.41 7.23 -0.17
CA VAL A 94 -3.49 8.17 0.12
C VAL A 94 -4.07 7.85 1.50
N GLY A 95 -4.24 8.89 2.32
CA GLY A 95 -4.81 8.79 3.67
C GLY A 95 -5.33 10.14 4.15
N ILE A 96 -5.89 10.16 5.36
CA ILE A 96 -6.49 11.39 5.93
C ILE A 96 -5.42 12.36 6.44
N CYS A 97 -4.28 11.85 6.92
CA CYS A 97 -3.16 12.66 7.36
C CYS A 97 -1.84 11.89 7.27
N ARG A 98 -0.72 12.58 7.47
CA ARG A 98 0.63 12.00 7.43
C ARG A 98 0.84 10.89 8.45
N GLU A 99 0.29 11.03 9.66
CA GLU A 99 0.43 10.02 10.72
C GLU A 99 -0.18 8.69 10.27
N ASP A 100 -1.33 8.76 9.60
CA ASP A 100 -2.04 7.61 9.06
C ASP A 100 -1.29 6.96 7.91
N THR A 101 -0.77 7.73 6.94
CA THR A 101 0.02 7.17 5.82
C THR A 101 1.35 6.60 6.26
N SER A 102 1.97 7.19 7.29
CA SER A 102 3.23 6.69 7.86
C SER A 102 3.14 5.27 8.44
N ARG A 103 1.93 4.72 8.65
CA ARG A 103 1.75 3.31 9.05
C ARG A 103 2.40 2.34 8.08
N VAL A 104 2.48 2.66 6.78
CA VAL A 104 3.18 1.84 5.76
C VAL A 104 4.68 1.71 6.08
N LYS A 105 5.28 2.80 6.58
CA LYS A 105 6.69 2.85 6.99
C LYS A 105 6.97 2.10 8.29
N TYR A 106 5.98 2.03 9.19
CA TYR A 106 6.14 1.46 10.52
C TYR A 106 5.56 0.06 10.69
N TYR A 107 4.83 -0.45 9.70
CA TYR A 107 4.28 -1.79 9.75
C TYR A 107 5.38 -2.85 9.99
N CYS A 108 5.08 -3.79 10.88
CA CYS A 108 5.96 -4.88 11.25
C CYS A 108 5.15 -6.16 11.32
N SER A 109 5.39 -7.09 10.39
CA SER A 109 4.69 -8.38 10.34
C SER A 109 4.93 -9.23 11.59
N THR A 110 6.08 -9.08 12.25
CA THR A 110 6.37 -9.75 13.53
C THR A 110 5.54 -9.19 14.68
N CYS A 111 5.37 -7.86 14.76
CA CYS A 111 4.56 -7.23 15.82
C CYS A 111 3.06 -7.36 15.56
N TYR A 112 2.66 -7.37 14.30
CA TYR A 112 1.27 -7.36 13.86
C TYR A 112 1.01 -8.48 12.85
N PRO A 113 1.09 -9.76 13.27
CA PRO A 113 0.94 -10.89 12.37
C PRO A 113 -0.50 -11.07 11.85
N VAL A 114 -1.50 -10.55 12.57
CA VAL A 114 -2.92 -10.67 12.22
C VAL A 114 -3.49 -9.27 11.96
N LEU A 115 -3.62 -8.92 10.67
CA LEU A 115 -4.04 -7.59 10.23
C LEU A 115 -5.55 -7.34 10.36
N ASP A 116 -6.37 -8.38 10.32
CA ASP A 116 -7.84 -8.26 10.34
C ASP A 116 -8.40 -7.76 11.68
N LYS A 117 -7.61 -7.83 12.75
CA LYS A 117 -8.04 -7.49 14.12
C LYS A 117 -7.28 -6.29 14.70
N LEU A 118 -6.73 -5.43 13.84
CA LEU A 118 -6.03 -4.23 14.29
C LEU A 118 -7.00 -3.23 14.94
N THR A 119 -6.73 -2.91 16.20
CA THR A 119 -7.41 -1.87 16.97
C THR A 119 -6.88 -0.47 16.62
N GLU A 120 -7.66 0.58 16.92
CA GLU A 120 -7.19 1.98 16.82
C GLU A 120 -5.87 2.21 17.56
N SER A 121 -5.77 1.64 18.77
CA SER A 121 -4.59 1.78 19.60
C SER A 121 -3.36 1.16 18.94
N GLN A 122 -3.51 -0.01 18.33
CA GLN A 122 -2.42 -0.65 17.61
C GLN A 122 -1.97 0.18 16.40
N LEU A 123 -2.91 0.68 15.59
CA LEU A 123 -2.62 1.52 14.43
C LEU A 123 -1.87 2.80 14.82
N LYS A 124 -2.29 3.48 15.91
CA LYS A 124 -1.63 4.70 16.42
C LYS A 124 -0.22 4.46 16.98
N HIS A 125 0.07 3.23 17.42
CA HIS A 125 1.32 2.90 18.11
C HIS A 125 2.34 2.13 17.27
N MET A 126 2.07 1.84 15.99
CA MET A 126 2.99 1.09 15.10
C MET A 126 4.40 1.68 15.05
N ARG A 127 4.54 3.01 15.18
CA ARG A 127 5.84 3.70 15.21
C ARG A 127 6.76 3.29 16.37
N ARG A 128 6.24 2.62 17.41
CA ARG A 128 6.99 2.19 18.60
C ARG A 128 7.63 0.80 18.44
N CYS A 129 7.64 0.23 17.24
CA CYS A 129 8.24 -1.08 16.99
C CYS A 129 9.73 -1.13 17.36
N ALA A 130 10.11 -2.08 18.23
CA ALA A 130 11.50 -2.31 18.65
C ALA A 130 12.35 -3.01 17.57
N HIS A 131 11.73 -3.80 16.68
CA HIS A 131 12.42 -4.56 15.62
C HIS A 131 12.99 -3.68 14.51
N ARG A 132 12.58 -2.41 14.42
CA ARG A 132 13.06 -1.48 13.39
C ARG A 132 14.54 -1.10 13.56
N LYS A 133 15.14 -1.36 14.72
CA LYS A 133 16.56 -1.06 14.99
C LYS A 133 17.54 -1.97 14.22
N SER A 134 17.07 -3.03 13.56
CA SER A 134 17.92 -3.99 12.83
C SER A 134 17.47 -4.15 11.38
N THR A 135 17.87 -3.21 10.51
CA THR A 135 17.86 -3.49 9.06
C THR A 135 18.97 -2.72 8.35
N SER A 136 20.21 -2.90 8.84
CA SER A 136 21.41 -2.74 8.01
C SER A 136 22.11 -4.09 7.92
N VAL A 137 21.47 -5.05 7.24
CA VAL A 137 22.19 -6.23 6.74
C VAL A 137 21.94 -6.27 5.23
N THR A 138 23.01 -6.03 4.48
CA THR A 138 23.11 -6.32 3.06
C THR A 138 23.15 -7.85 2.92
N LEU A 139 22.02 -8.47 2.59
CA LEU A 139 22.04 -9.84 2.07
C LEU A 139 21.94 -9.74 0.55
N LEU A 140 23.10 -9.85 -0.11
CA LEU A 140 23.19 -10.27 -1.50
C LEU A 140 22.73 -11.73 -1.53
N ILE A 141 21.49 -11.96 -1.96
CA ILE A 141 21.08 -13.28 -2.43
C ILE A 141 20.80 -13.11 -3.92
N HIS A 142 21.76 -13.57 -4.73
CA HIS A 142 21.49 -13.94 -6.11
C HIS A 142 20.38 -14.98 -6.10
N ALA A 143 19.25 -14.65 -6.72
CA ALA A 143 18.29 -15.63 -7.19
C ALA A 143 18.06 -15.34 -8.67
N SER A 144 18.89 -15.98 -9.49
CA SER A 144 18.61 -16.22 -10.90
C SER A 144 17.31 -17.00 -11.00
N HIS A 145 16.27 -16.34 -11.50
CA HIS A 145 15.17 -17.02 -12.17
C HIS A 145 14.97 -16.32 -13.51
N ASP A 146 15.36 -17.02 -14.56
CA ASP A 146 15.09 -16.66 -15.95
C ASP A 146 13.58 -16.47 -16.14
N VAL A 147 13.17 -15.24 -16.44
CA VAL A 147 11.83 -14.94 -16.95
C VAL A 147 11.90 -15.07 -18.47
N PRO A 148 11.14 -15.98 -19.11
CA PRO A 148 11.13 -16.08 -20.56
C PRO A 148 10.54 -14.80 -21.15
N SER A 149 11.25 -14.22 -22.10
CA SER A 149 10.81 -13.11 -22.94
C SER A 149 9.69 -13.55 -23.88
N SER A 150 8.44 -13.59 -23.40
CA SER A 150 7.29 -13.49 -24.29
C SER A 150 6.99 -12.01 -24.52
N GLY A 151 7.51 -11.50 -25.64
CA GLY A 151 7.15 -10.18 -26.12
C GLY A 151 5.65 -10.09 -26.32
N ASN A 152 5.04 -9.02 -25.79
CA ASN A 152 3.83 -8.45 -26.35
C ASN A 152 3.92 -6.93 -26.19
N SER A 153 4.08 -6.29 -27.33
CA SER A 153 3.93 -4.86 -27.56
C SER A 153 2.52 -4.42 -27.20
N TRP A 154 2.39 -3.47 -26.28
CA TRP A 154 1.14 -2.74 -26.07
C TRP A 154 1.44 -1.25 -25.97
N TYR A 155 1.80 -0.68 -27.12
CA TYR A 155 1.63 0.74 -27.41
C TYR A 155 0.91 0.88 -28.75
N THR A 156 -0.40 1.15 -28.69
CA THR A 156 -1.14 1.96 -29.66
C THR A 156 -2.15 2.77 -28.88
#